data_AF-A0A376KMU1-F1
#
_entry.id   AF-A0A376KMU1-F1
#
_cell.length_a   1.000
_cell.length_b   1.000
_cell.length_c   1.000
_cell.angle_alpha   90.00
_cell.angle_beta   90.00
_cell.angle_gamma   90.00
#
_symmetry.space_group_name_H-M   'P 1'
#
loop_
_entity.id
_entity.type
_entity.pdbx_description
1 polymer ?
#
loop_
_entity_poly.entity_id
_entity_poly.type
_entity_poly.pdbx_seq_one_letter_code
_entity_poly.pdbx_strand_id
1 'polypeptide(L)' 'MLPGRWRKKGTDQPRSLAAAFYEPINGTRQLDVAVQRITTLRENMNTVYEQKTECASFDVMNKQGSMKDVLDFICA' A
#
# COMPACT_ATOMS: atom_id res chain seq x y z
N MET A 1 2.47 16.56 27.78
CA MET A 1 1.44 15.93 26.92
C MET A 1 1.68 16.39 25.50
N LEU A 2 2.16 15.51 24.61
CA LEU A 2 2.25 15.77 23.16
C LEU A 2 1.74 14.52 22.43
N PRO A 3 0.87 14.66 21.42
CA PRO A 3 0.13 13.56 20.84
C PRO A 3 1.06 12.65 20.02
N GLY A 4 0.80 11.34 20.11
CA GLY A 4 1.65 10.27 19.61
C GLY A 4 2.06 10.44 18.15
N ARG A 5 3.38 10.50 17.93
CA ARG A 5 3.97 10.19 16.62
C ARG A 5 3.67 8.74 16.30
N TRP A 6 2.75 8.50 15.36
CA TRP A 6 2.69 7.24 14.64
C TRP A 6 3.99 7.11 13.84
N ARG A 7 4.99 6.47 14.45
CA ARG A 7 6.27 6.16 13.85
C ARG A 7 6.03 5.06 12.82
N LYS A 8 5.99 5.41 11.54
CA LYS A 8 6.23 4.43 10.47
C LYS A 8 7.66 3.90 10.66
N LYS A 9 7.88 2.61 10.45
CA LYS A 9 9.21 1.97 10.48
C LYS A 9 10.01 2.55 9.29
N GLY A 10 10.68 3.68 9.48
CA GLY A 10 11.43 4.40 8.45
C GLY A 10 11.46 5.92 8.66
N THR A 11 12.47 6.59 8.11
CA THR A 11 12.56 8.06 8.05
C THR A 11 11.68 8.67 6.96
N ASP A 12 11.09 7.83 6.11
CA ASP A 12 10.22 8.23 5.01
C ASP A 12 8.86 8.73 5.50
N GLN A 13 8.42 9.85 4.95
CA GLN A 13 7.14 10.45 5.30
C GLN A 13 5.98 9.51 4.91
N PRO A 14 4.95 9.35 5.75
CA PRO A 14 3.74 8.63 5.39
C PRO A 14 3.08 9.21 4.13
N ARG A 15 2.95 8.39 3.08
CA ARG A 15 2.21 8.75 1.87
C ARG A 15 0.88 8.02 1.80
N SER A 16 -0.16 8.73 1.35
CA SER A 16 -1.48 8.17 1.08
C SER A 16 -1.55 7.68 -0.37
N LEU A 17 -2.20 6.54 -0.59
CA LEU A 17 -2.48 6.02 -1.93
C LEU A 17 -3.93 6.34 -2.38
N ALA A 18 -4.68 7.13 -1.62
CA ALA A 18 -6.07 7.48 -1.95
C ALA A 18 -6.20 8.17 -3.33
N ALA A 19 -5.15 8.86 -3.79
CA ALA A 19 -5.11 9.49 -5.11
C ALA A 19 -5.25 8.48 -6.27
N ALA A 20 -5.01 7.18 -6.05
CA ALA A 20 -5.28 6.12 -7.03
C ALA A 20 -6.75 6.07 -7.46
N PHE A 21 -7.64 6.65 -6.65
CA PHE A 21 -9.09 6.67 -6.83
C PHE A 21 -9.64 8.08 -7.00
N TYR A 22 -8.79 9.06 -7.33
CA TYR A 22 -9.26 10.42 -7.64
C TYR A 22 -10.29 10.39 -8.77
N GLU A 23 -9.98 9.64 -9.82
CA GLU A 23 -10.96 9.26 -10.84
C GLU A 23 -11.75 8.03 -10.36
N PRO A 24 -13.10 8.05 -10.40
CA PRO A 24 -13.92 6.93 -9.94
C PRO A 24 -13.65 5.66 -10.76
N ILE A 25 -13.85 4.51 -10.12
CA ILE A 25 -13.77 3.21 -10.78
C ILE A 25 -15.13 2.84 -11.36
N ASN A 26 -15.17 2.69 -12.69
CA ASN A 26 -16.37 2.35 -13.45
C ASN A 26 -16.32 0.90 -13.97
N GLY A 27 -17.47 0.35 -14.35
CA GLY A 27 -17.59 -1.00 -14.91
C GLY A 27 -17.76 -2.10 -13.86
N THR A 28 -17.65 -3.36 -14.29
CA THR A 28 -17.96 -4.54 -13.45
C THR A 28 -16.73 -5.15 -12.75
N ARG A 29 -15.51 -4.78 -13.16
CA ARG A 29 -14.24 -5.31 -12.64
C ARG A 29 -13.61 -4.40 -11.58
N GLN A 30 -14.43 -3.86 -10.68
CA GLN A 30 -14.01 -2.76 -9.81
C GLN A 30 -12.87 -3.16 -8.87
N LEU A 31 -12.91 -4.40 -8.33
CA LEU A 31 -11.87 -4.89 -7.42
C LEU A 31 -10.52 -5.08 -8.12
N ASP A 32 -10.51 -5.72 -9.29
CA ASP A 32 -9.28 -5.90 -10.09
C ASP A 32 -8.65 -4.55 -10.43
N VAL A 33 -9.48 -3.60 -10.89
CA VAL A 33 -9.03 -2.24 -11.24
C VAL A 33 -8.53 -1.51 -9.99
N ALA A 34 -9.17 -1.71 -8.83
CA ALA A 34 -8.74 -1.07 -7.61
C ALA A 34 -7.35 -1.54 -7.15
N VAL A 35 -7.15 -2.87 -7.14
CA VAL A 35 -5.86 -3.49 -6.80
C VAL A 35 -4.77 -3.07 -7.79
N GLN A 36 -5.08 -3.01 -9.08
CA GLN A 36 -4.14 -2.54 -10.09
C GLN A 36 -3.73 -1.08 -9.84
N ARG A 37 -4.70 -0.17 -9.68
CA ARG A 37 -4.42 1.27 -9.53
C ARG A 37 -3.62 1.59 -8.26
N ILE A 38 -3.96 0.98 -7.13
CA ILE A 38 -3.23 1.21 -5.88
C ILE A 38 -1.79 0.68 -5.95
N THR A 39 -1.60 -0.48 -6.60
CA THR A 39 -0.27 -1.08 -6.80
C THR A 39 0.57 -0.24 -7.75
N THR A 40 0.02 0.19 -8.89
CA THR A 40 0.70 1.07 -9.84
C THR A 40 1.11 2.40 -9.19
N LEU A 41 0.22 3.03 -8.40
CA LEU A 41 0.57 4.27 -7.72
C LEU A 41 1.72 4.07 -6.73
N ARG A 42 1.70 2.96 -5.96
CA ARG A 42 2.80 2.61 -5.05
C ARG A 42 4.13 2.47 -5.81
N GLU A 43 4.17 1.70 -6.89
CA GLU A 43 5.39 1.50 -7.68
C GLU A 43 5.91 2.80 -8.32
N ASN A 44 4.99 3.65 -8.79
CA ASN A 44 5.33 4.97 -9.31
C ASN A 44 5.96 5.85 -8.22
N MET A 45 5.40 5.85 -7.01
CA MET A 45 5.99 6.57 -5.87
C MET A 45 7.38 6.01 -5.53
N ASN A 46 7.52 4.69 -5.45
CA ASN A 46 8.81 4.06 -5.16
C ASN A 46 9.88 4.45 -6.20
N THR A 47 9.50 4.45 -7.48
CA THR A 47 10.39 4.85 -8.59
C THR A 47 10.77 6.33 -8.50
N VAL A 48 9.79 7.23 -8.42
CA VAL A 48 10.02 8.69 -8.47
C VAL A 48 10.77 9.19 -7.25
N TYR A 49 10.53 8.62 -6.08
CA TYR A 49 11.18 9.01 -4.84
C TYR A 49 12.41 8.18 -4.51
N GLU A 50 12.81 7.27 -5.42
CA GLU A 50 13.93 6.33 -5.23
C GLU A 50 13.82 5.54 -3.91
N GLN A 51 12.58 5.28 -3.47
CA GLN A 51 12.29 4.61 -2.21
C GLN A 51 12.43 3.09 -2.37
N LYS A 52 13.20 2.48 -1.46
CA LYS A 52 13.33 1.03 -1.30
C LYS A 52 12.68 0.56 -0.01
N THR A 53 11.48 1.05 0.27
CA THR A 53 10.73 0.66 1.47
C THR A 53 10.24 -0.78 1.30
N GLU A 54 10.62 -1.65 2.24
CA GLU A 54 10.08 -3.01 2.27
C GLU A 54 8.56 -2.97 2.42
N CYS A 55 7.87 -3.88 1.74
CA CYS A 55 6.43 -3.99 1.82
C CYS A 55 5.98 -5.45 1.90
N ALA A 56 4.93 -5.68 2.67
CA ALA A 56 4.19 -6.92 2.71
C ALA A 56 2.73 -6.64 2.33
N SER A 57 2.14 -7.53 1.55
CA SER A 57 0.75 -7.43 1.08
C SER A 57 0.14 -8.81 0.92
N PHE A 58 -1.20 -8.87 0.96
CA PHE A 58 -1.97 -10.04 0.56
C PHE A 58 -3.10 -9.60 -0.38
N ASP A 59 -3.50 -10.50 -1.26
CA ASP A 59 -4.57 -10.32 -2.23
C ASP A 59 -5.53 -11.51 -2.18
N VAL A 60 -6.71 -11.26 -1.64
CA VAL A 60 -7.77 -12.27 -1.48
C VAL A 60 -8.31 -12.73 -2.83
N MET A 61 -8.36 -11.83 -3.83
CA MET A 61 -8.92 -12.14 -5.14
C MET A 61 -8.03 -13.13 -5.90
N ASN A 62 -6.71 -12.97 -5.75
CA ASN A 62 -5.72 -13.83 -6.41
C ASN A 62 -5.17 -14.96 -5.52
N LYS A 63 -5.64 -15.09 -4.27
CA LYS A 63 -5.14 -16.05 -3.27
C LYS A 63 -3.61 -15.92 -3.04
N GLN A 64 -3.11 -14.69 -2.96
CA GLN A 64 -1.68 -14.40 -2.79
C GLN A 64 -1.40 -13.80 -1.41
N GLY A 65 -0.31 -14.24 -0.79
CA GLY A 65 0.08 -13.81 0.55
C GLY A 65 -0.91 -14.25 1.65
N SER A 66 -0.66 -13.80 2.87
CA SER A 66 -1.56 -14.07 3.99
C SER A 66 -1.53 -12.95 5.03
N MET A 67 -2.57 -12.88 5.86
CA MET A 67 -2.58 -12.00 7.03
C MET A 67 -1.42 -12.32 7.98
N LYS A 68 -1.06 -13.60 8.11
CA LYS A 68 0.07 -14.05 8.93
C LYS A 68 1.36 -13.41 8.44
N ASP A 69 1.64 -13.43 7.15
CA ASP A 69 2.90 -12.90 6.60
C ASP A 69 3.01 -11.37 6.78
N VAL A 70 1.89 -10.65 6.70
CA VAL A 70 1.86 -9.21 7.01
C VAL A 70 2.08 -8.95 8.51
N LEU A 71 1.50 -9.77 9.39
CA LEU A 71 1.74 -9.67 10.84
C LEU A 71 3.20 -9.98 11.19
N ASP A 72 3.76 -11.04 10.61
CA ASP A 72 5.17 -11.41 10.78
C ASP A 72 6.09 -10.28 10.32
N PHE A 73 5.78 -9.63 9.19
CA PHE A 73 6.53 -8.47 8.67
C PHE A 73 6.51 -7.26 9.62
N ILE A 74 5.38 -6.98 10.27
CA ILE A 74 5.24 -5.85 11.20
C ILE A 74 5.96 -6.13 12.53
N CYS A 75 5.96 -7.39 12.98
CA CYS A 75 6.53 -7.81 14.26
C CYS A 75 8.04 -8.10 14.23
N ALA A 76 8.64 -8.26 13.04
CA ALA A 76 10.09 -8.38 12.85
C ALA A 76 10.83 -7.07 13.16
#